data_AF-A0A251X3G3-F1
#
_entry.id   AF-A0A251X3G3-F1
#
_cell.length_a   1.000
_cell.length_b   1.000
_cell.length_c   1.000
_cell.angle_alpha   90.00
_cell.angle_beta   90.00
_cell.angle_gamma   90.00
#
_symmetry.space_group_name_H-M   'P 1'
#
loop_
_entity.id
_entity.type
_entity.pdbx_description
1 polymer ?
#
loop_
_entity_poly.entity_id
_entity_poly.type
_entity_poly.pdbx_seq_one_letter_code
_entity_poly.pdbx_strand_id
1 'polypeptide(L)'
;MTLSDIEELFQQKYSDCFDTLSEISYDISNKVILCNFKNKFINFDKVAKKYHHSWPSTDMIFFDLHGEYIVFVEYKNAKKMTKKKLERSFLKVLRFCMKF
;
A
#
# COMPACT_ATOMS: atom_id res chain seq x y z
N MET A 1 12.89 20.70 6.57
CA MET A 1 11.71 19.84 6.39
C MET A 1 12.08 18.48 6.96
N THR A 2 11.39 18.07 8.01
CA THR A 2 11.57 16.79 8.71
C THR A 2 10.69 15.72 8.05
N LEU A 3 10.93 14.44 8.36
CA LEU A 3 10.04 13.34 7.96
C LEU A 3 8.62 13.51 8.51
N SER A 4 8.48 14.08 9.70
CA SER A 4 7.18 14.45 10.28
C SER A 4 6.47 15.53 9.46
N ASP A 5 7.18 16.56 9.00
CA ASP A 5 6.59 17.58 8.12
C ASP A 5 6.10 16.97 6.79
N ILE A 6 6.86 16.01 6.24
CA ILE A 6 6.51 15.29 5.01
C ILE A 6 5.27 14.43 5.23
N GLU A 7 5.22 13.69 6.34
CA GLU A 7 4.07 12.88 6.69
C GLU A 7 2.82 13.75 6.86
N GLU A 8 2.92 14.86 7.60
CA GLU A 8 1.78 15.74 7.85
C GLU A 8 1.23 16.35 6.55
N LEU A 9 2.12 16.83 5.67
CA LEU A 9 1.75 17.30 4.33
C LEU A 9 1.12 16.20 3.48
N PHE A 10 1.64 14.97 3.56
CA PHE A 10 1.13 13.82 2.82
C PHE A 10 -0.25 13.40 3.33
N GLN A 11 -0.43 13.29 4.65
CA GLN A 11 -1.70 12.94 5.29
C GLN A 11 -2.77 13.99 4.99
N GLN A 12 -2.44 15.28 5.04
CA GLN A 12 -3.38 16.35 4.67
C GLN A 12 -3.81 16.22 3.20
N LYS A 13 -2.85 16.07 2.29
CA LYS A 13 -3.10 15.99 0.84
C LYS A 13 -3.92 14.76 0.42
N TYR A 14 -3.76 13.64 1.13
CA TYR A 14 -4.42 12.36 0.82
C TYR A 14 -5.38 11.89 1.91
N SER A 15 -5.93 12.82 2.69
CA SER A 15 -6.87 12.53 3.80
C SER A 15 -8.11 11.74 3.35
N ASP A 16 -8.57 11.95 2.13
CA ASP A 16 -9.69 11.24 1.47
C ASP A 16 -9.32 9.83 0.96
N CYS A 17 -8.03 9.49 0.97
CA CYS A 17 -7.51 8.20 0.53
C CYS A 17 -7.32 7.21 1.69
N PHE A 18 -7.71 7.57 2.92
CA PHE A 18 -7.65 6.67 4.07
C PHE A 18 -8.83 5.70 4.09
N ASP A 19 -8.52 4.41 4.02
CA ASP A 19 -9.49 3.32 4.12
C ASP A 19 -9.10 2.36 5.23
N THR A 20 -10.09 1.60 5.70
CA THR A 20 -9.81 0.49 6.62
C THR A 20 -9.01 -0.61 5.90
N LEU A 21 -8.19 -1.32 6.65
CA LEU A 21 -7.39 -2.41 6.09
C LEU A 21 -8.27 -3.52 5.49
N SER A 22 -9.50 -3.69 5.99
CA SER A 22 -10.51 -4.59 5.42
C SER A 22 -10.98 -4.17 4.02
N GLU A 23 -11.13 -2.86 3.77
CA GLU A 23 -11.49 -2.32 2.45
C GLU A 23 -10.31 -2.41 1.48
N ILE A 24 -9.10 -2.08 1.96
CA ILE A 24 -7.87 -2.12 1.16
C ILE A 24 -7.54 -3.56 0.76
N SER A 25 -7.68 -4.52 1.68
CA SER A 25 -7.31 -5.92 1.46
C SER A 25 -8.46 -6.78 0.89
N TYR A 26 -9.52 -6.14 0.37
CA TYR A 26 -10.66 -6.85 -0.20
C TYR A 26 -10.33 -7.42 -1.59
N ASP A 27 -10.24 -8.74 -1.67
CA ASP A 27 -10.06 -9.46 -2.91
C ASP A 27 -11.40 -9.52 -3.66
N ILE A 28 -11.60 -8.59 -4.58
CA ILE A 28 -12.82 -8.48 -5.41
C ILE A 28 -13.11 -9.79 -6.16
N SER A 29 -12.07 -10.50 -6.61
CA SER A 29 -12.23 -11.71 -7.44
C SER A 29 -12.80 -12.88 -6.63
N ASN A 30 -12.36 -13.00 -5.37
CA ASN A 30 -12.79 -14.09 -4.49
C ASN A 30 -13.84 -13.64 -3.45
N LYS A 31 -14.20 -12.35 -3.43
CA LYS A 31 -15.12 -11.71 -2.48
C LYS A 31 -14.75 -11.97 -1.01
N VAL A 32 -13.46 -11.86 -0.68
CA VAL A 32 -12.93 -12.11 0.67
C VAL A 32 -12.09 -10.95 1.16
N ILE A 33 -12.15 -10.69 2.46
CA ILE A 33 -11.24 -9.77 3.16
C ILE A 33 -10.00 -10.57 3.56
N LEU A 34 -8.81 -10.13 3.11
CA LEU A 34 -7.56 -10.83 3.43
C LEU A 34 -7.03 -10.47 4.82
N CYS A 35 -7.33 -9.28 5.33
CA CYS A 35 -6.95 -8.84 6.67
C CYS A 35 -8.05 -7.97 7.29
N ASN A 36 -8.51 -8.33 8.49
CA ASN A 36 -9.65 -7.67 9.14
C ASN A 36 -9.23 -6.94 10.42
N PHE A 37 -8.66 -5.74 10.26
CA PHE A 37 -8.26 -4.86 11.36
C PHE A 37 -8.96 -3.51 11.24
N LYS A 38 -9.24 -2.86 12.38
CA LYS A 38 -9.96 -1.58 12.43
C LYS A 38 -9.10 -0.36 12.06
N ASN A 39 -7.79 -0.54 11.96
CA ASN A 39 -6.85 0.52 11.61
C ASN A 39 -7.11 1.02 10.19
N LYS A 40 -6.93 2.33 10.00
CA LYS A 40 -7.01 2.98 8.69
C LYS A 40 -5.61 3.26 8.17
N PHE A 41 -5.44 3.08 6.88
CA PHE A 41 -4.19 3.32 6.18
C PHE A 41 -4.47 3.99 4.84
N ILE A 42 -3.41 4.48 4.20
CA ILE A 42 -3.51 5.12 2.90
C ILE A 42 -3.70 4.02 1.84
N ASN A 43 -4.84 4.06 1.17
CA ASN A 43 -5.15 3.23 0.02
C ASN A 43 -4.42 3.76 -1.21
N PHE A 44 -3.39 3.04 -1.66
CA PHE A 44 -2.55 3.52 -2.75
C PHE A 44 -3.29 3.52 -4.09
N ASP A 45 -4.25 2.62 -4.30
CA ASP A 45 -5.08 2.62 -5.51
C ASP A 45 -5.86 3.93 -5.64
N LYS A 46 -6.39 4.45 -4.52
CA LYS A 46 -7.09 5.75 -4.52
C LYS A 46 -6.15 6.90 -4.84
N VAL A 47 -4.94 6.89 -4.27
CA VAL A 47 -3.90 7.90 -4.58
C VAL A 47 -3.54 7.83 -6.06
N ALA A 48 -3.25 6.63 -6.59
CA ALA A 48 -2.85 6.43 -7.97
C ALA A 48 -3.94 6.87 -8.97
N LYS A 49 -5.21 6.59 -8.68
CA LYS A 49 -6.36 7.03 -9.50
C LYS A 49 -6.45 8.55 -9.68
N LYS A 50 -5.89 9.35 -8.77
CA LYS A 50 -5.85 10.81 -8.91
C LYS A 50 -4.87 11.30 -9.98
N TYR A 51 -3.85 10.52 -10.29
CA TYR A 51 -2.75 10.92 -11.19
C TYR A 51 -2.71 10.11 -12.49
N HIS A 52 -3.15 8.85 -12.47
CA HIS A 52 -3.13 7.95 -13.62
C HIS A 52 -4.37 7.05 -13.69
N HIS A 53 -4.76 6.63 -14.90
CA HIS A 53 -5.92 5.73 -15.12
C HIS A 53 -5.58 4.22 -15.02
N SER A 54 -4.31 3.84 -14.97
CA SER A 54 -3.80 2.45 -14.83
C SER A 54 -2.35 2.48 -14.33
N TRP A 55 -1.71 1.49 -13.70
CA TRP A 55 -2.10 0.28 -12.95
C TRP A 55 -1.33 0.39 -11.62
N PRO A 56 -2.00 0.56 -10.47
CA PRO A 56 -1.30 0.51 -9.18
C PRO A 56 -0.87 -0.94 -8.86
N SER A 57 0.30 -1.10 -8.24
CA SER A 57 0.92 -2.41 -7.96
C SER A 57 1.01 -2.75 -6.46
N THR A 58 0.42 -1.91 -5.62
CA THR A 58 0.54 -1.91 -4.16
C THR A 58 -0.81 -1.50 -3.58
N ASP A 59 -1.28 -2.19 -2.56
CA ASP A 59 -2.55 -1.85 -1.90
C ASP A 59 -2.43 -0.69 -0.90
N MET A 60 -1.32 -0.62 -0.14
CA MET A 60 -1.18 0.28 1.01
C MET A 60 0.21 0.96 1.10
N ILE A 61 0.22 2.22 1.56
CA ILE A 61 1.44 2.92 2.04
C ILE A 61 1.40 3.04 3.57
N PHE A 62 2.54 2.78 4.21
CA PHE A 62 2.78 3.02 5.62
C PHE A 62 4.09 3.79 5.84
N PHE A 63 4.06 4.80 6.72
CA PHE A 63 5.24 5.57 7.10
C PHE A 63 5.73 5.06 8.48
N ASP A 64 6.95 4.56 8.53
CA ASP A 64 7.65 4.27 9.79
C ASP A 64 8.55 5.45 10.14
N LEU A 65 8.07 6.32 11.01
CA LEU A 65 8.80 7.52 11.44
C LEU A 65 9.99 7.22 12.35
N HIS A 66 9.99 6.06 13.02
CA HIS A 66 11.09 5.66 13.90
C HIS A 66 12.25 5.07 13.09
N GLY A 67 11.93 4.31 12.06
CA GLY A 67 12.90 3.76 11.13
C GLY A 67 13.30 4.71 10.00
N GLU A 68 12.54 5.80 9.80
CA GLU A 68 12.68 6.70 8.64
C GLU A 68 12.45 5.99 7.29
N TYR A 69 11.50 5.04 7.25
CA TYR A 69 11.18 4.25 6.06
C TYR A 69 9.75 4.46 5.58
N ILE A 70 9.56 4.35 4.26
CA ILE A 70 8.24 4.25 3.64
C ILE A 70 8.06 2.80 3.18
N VAL A 71 6.99 2.15 3.66
CA VAL A 71 6.68 0.77 3.37
C VAL A 71 5.49 0.69 2.42
N PHE A 72 5.68 -0.01 1.30
CA PHE A 72 4.64 -0.35 0.35
C PHE A 72 4.19 -1.79 0.61
N VAL A 73 2.90 -2.00 0.85
CA VAL A 73 2.34 -3.31 1.23
C VAL A 73 1.36 -3.80 0.19
N GLU A 74 1.51 -5.06 -0.18
CA GLU A 74 0.67 -5.78 -1.14
C GLU A 74 0.13 -7.07 -0.48
N TYR A 75 -1.19 -7.21 -0.42
CA TYR A 75 -1.87 -8.36 0.16
C TYR A 75 -2.03 -9.46 -0.89
N LYS A 76 -1.52 -10.66 -0.60
CA LYS A 76 -1.66 -11.82 -1.49
C LYS A 76 -2.48 -12.92 -0.83
N ASN A 77 -3.44 -13.45 -1.58
CA ASN A 77 -4.18 -14.64 -1.17
C ASN A 77 -3.29 -15.89 -1.28
N ALA A 78 -2.97 -16.51 -0.14
CA ALA A 78 -2.03 -17.63 -0.04
C ALA A 78 -2.44 -18.86 -0.88
N LYS A 79 -3.73 -19.04 -1.18
CA LYS A 79 -4.22 -20.20 -1.95
C LYS A 79 -3.74 -20.26 -3.41
N LYS A 80 -3.14 -19.19 -3.96
CA LYS A 80 -2.75 -19.10 -5.40
C LYS A 80 -1.27 -18.84 -5.69
N MET A 81 -0.39 -18.79 -4.68
CA MET A 81 1.04 -18.53 -4.93
C MET A 81 1.96 -19.66 -4.52
N THR A 82 2.66 -20.22 -5.50
CA THR A 82 3.92 -20.93 -5.26
C THR A 82 4.99 -19.94 -4.80
N LYS A 83 5.87 -20.37 -3.89
CA LYS A 83 6.94 -19.54 -3.29
C LYS A 83 7.76 -18.72 -4.31
N LYS A 84 8.10 -19.33 -5.47
CA LYS A 84 8.79 -18.67 -6.60
C LYS A 84 8.02 -17.50 -7.21
N LYS A 85 6.69 -17.52 -7.21
CA LYS A 85 5.83 -16.47 -7.78
C LYS A 85 5.76 -15.27 -6.84
N LEU A 86 5.75 -15.53 -5.53
CA LEU A 86 5.80 -14.51 -4.47
C LEU A 86 7.13 -13.73 -4.53
N GLU A 87 8.27 -14.43 -4.58
CA GLU A 87 9.61 -13.82 -4.62
C GLU A 87 9.81 -12.92 -5.87
N ARG A 88 9.31 -13.35 -7.05
CA ARG A 88 9.37 -12.53 -8.27
C ARG A 88 8.50 -11.28 -8.21
N SER A 89 7.36 -11.32 -7.53
CA SER A 89 6.49 -10.15 -7.34
C SER A 89 7.15 -9.13 -6.41
N PHE A 90 7.74 -9.57 -5.29
CA PHE A 90 8.48 -8.70 -4.37
C PHE A 90 9.69 -8.03 -5.04
N LEU A 91 10.47 -8.77 -5.85
CA LEU A 91 11.62 -8.21 -6.57
C LEU A 91 11.24 -7.14 -7.62
N LYS A 92 10.01 -7.18 -8.15
CA LYS A 92 9.51 -6.12 -9.06
C LYS A 92 9.12 -4.85 -8.31
N VAL A 93 8.54 -4.97 -7.12
CA VAL A 93 8.12 -3.83 -6.28
C VAL A 93 9.34 -3.12 -5.67
N LEU A 94 10.37 -3.87 -5.26
CA LEU A 94 11.64 -3.30 -4.74
C LEU A 94 12.42 -2.45 -5.75
N ARG A 95 12.17 -2.61 -7.07
CA ARG A 95 12.76 -1.73 -8.09
C ARG A 95 12.24 -0.28 -8.03
N PHE A 96 11.23 0.00 -7.22
CA PHE A 96 10.63 1.33 -7.04
C PHE A 96 10.90 1.96 -5.66
N CYS A 97 11.91 1.49 -4.92
CA CYS A 97 12.39 2.21 -3.75
C CYS A 97 13.21 3.43 -4.20
N MET A 98 12.58 4.61 -4.23
CA MET A 98 13.29 5.87 -4.34
C MET A 98 14.10 6.10 -3.06
N LYS A 99 15.43 6.20 -3.20
CA LYS A 99 16.27 6.85 -2.20
C LYS A 99 15.97 8.35 -2.26
N PHE A 100 15.53 8.91 -1.14
CA PHE A 100 15.59 10.34 -0.90
C PHE A 100 16.98 10.69 -0.35
#